data_AF-A0A316ZFM6-F1
#
_entry.id   AF-A0A316ZFM6-F1
#
_cell.length_a   1.000
_cell.length_b   1.000
_cell.length_c   1.000
_cell.angle_alpha   90.00
_cell.angle_beta   90.00
_cell.angle_gamma   90.00
#
_symmetry.space_group_name_H-M   'P 1'
#
loop_
_entity.id
_entity.type
_entity.pdbx_description
1 polymer ?
#
loop_
_entity_poly.entity_id
_entity_poly.type
_entity_poly.pdbx_seq_one_letter_code
_entity_poly.pdbx_strand_id
1 'polypeptide(L)'
;MGQLVEQLRTIVRDEVQSANRGHAAHVERVADAAAEQAEKLAQIEASGGLAPPAPDSDSTSVSKDAQRYESEKSRSNPQDVELAVSGDDEDDDDDEDFEFPNRLAKLRWHMREYLAEFLGTAILTLIGNGVNVQVTVSALLDPSQPKGNYLSISFGWGVAVMLGVYASGGISGGLINPSLTLALATWRGFPWKKVPGYILAQMLGGTAGALLCYGLYATPIRLADPNQTETTAALFTTYPAEFLRTGGAQLFSFYNEVLATAMLLIIVVAIGDSNNTPPVEGMAPVILMWRVHGATLGWQTAYAVNPARDWGPRIALSIVGYRGLWSFGNYYALWTPMLATVVGAQLGCFIYDLLVYTGDESPLNSPRLTFGKYGNVRFRPKSKKKLPAAIDK
;
A
#
# COMPACT_ATOMS: atom_id res chain seq x y z
N MET A 1 -34.28 -32.98 12.16
CA MET A 1 -33.14 -32.20 11.64
C MET A 1 -33.55 -30.84 11.08
N GLY A 2 -34.51 -30.74 10.16
CA GLY A 2 -34.95 -29.44 9.59
C GLY A 2 -35.49 -28.42 10.61
N GLN A 3 -36.27 -28.86 11.60
CA GLN A 3 -36.76 -27.97 12.68
C GLN A 3 -35.63 -27.45 13.58
N LEU A 4 -34.58 -28.24 13.82
CA LEU A 4 -33.45 -27.85 14.65
C LEU A 4 -32.57 -26.81 13.95
N VAL A 5 -32.38 -26.95 12.63
CA VAL A 5 -31.66 -25.98 11.79
C VAL A 5 -32.40 -24.66 11.71
N GLU A 6 -33.73 -24.68 11.60
CA GLU A 6 -34.53 -23.47 11.57
C GLU A 6 -34.53 -22.74 12.92
N GLN A 7 -34.61 -23.49 14.04
CA GLN A 7 -34.47 -22.92 15.38
C GLN A 7 -33.10 -22.26 15.59
N LEU A 8 -32.01 -22.88 15.13
CA LEU A 8 -30.66 -22.29 15.18
C LEU A 8 -30.53 -21.02 14.33
N ARG A 9 -31.16 -20.99 13.15
CA ARG A 9 -31.20 -19.79 12.30
C ARG A 9 -31.97 -18.65 12.94
N THR A 10 -33.07 -18.93 13.62
CA THR A 10 -33.84 -17.92 14.36
C THR A 10 -33.03 -17.37 15.52
N ILE A 11 -32.37 -18.23 16.31
CA ILE A 11 -31.54 -17.82 17.45
C ILE A 11 -30.38 -16.91 16.98
N VAL A 12 -29.65 -17.31 15.93
CA VAL A 12 -28.54 -16.50 15.39
C VAL A 12 -29.05 -15.18 14.81
N ARG A 13 -30.20 -15.17 14.14
CA ARG A 13 -30.81 -13.94 13.61
C ARG A 13 -31.21 -12.99 14.76
N ASP A 14 -31.77 -13.53 15.83
CA ASP A 14 -32.20 -12.74 16.99
C ASP A 14 -31.01 -12.20 17.79
N GLU A 15 -29.92 -12.96 17.93
CA GLU A 15 -28.66 -12.50 18.54
C GLU A 15 -27.98 -11.40 17.70
N VAL A 16 -27.90 -11.58 16.37
CA VAL A 16 -27.33 -10.56 15.47
C VAL A 16 -28.19 -9.29 15.48
N GLN A 17 -29.52 -9.42 15.51
CA GLN A 17 -30.43 -8.28 15.64
C GLN A 17 -30.38 -7.64 17.03
N SER A 18 -30.13 -8.38 18.11
CA SER A 18 -29.97 -7.81 19.45
C SER A 18 -28.64 -7.07 19.57
N ALA A 19 -27.54 -7.59 19.01
CA ALA A 19 -26.24 -6.94 18.96
C ALA A 19 -26.28 -5.62 18.16
N ASN A 20 -26.95 -5.62 17.00
CA ASN A 20 -27.13 -4.42 16.18
C ASN A 20 -28.01 -3.37 16.87
N ARG A 21 -29.08 -3.80 17.58
CA ARG A 21 -29.88 -2.90 18.43
C ARG A 21 -29.06 -2.34 19.60
N GLY A 22 -28.18 -3.14 20.20
CA GLY A 22 -27.28 -2.72 21.26
C GLY A 22 -26.28 -1.65 20.81
N HIS A 23 -25.76 -1.77 19.58
CA HIS A 23 -24.89 -0.75 18.98
C HIS A 23 -25.66 0.53 18.67
N ALA A 24 -26.84 0.43 18.06
CA ALA A 24 -27.72 1.58 17.80
C ALA A 24 -28.11 2.31 19.11
N ALA A 25 -28.50 1.57 20.14
CA ALA A 25 -28.82 2.12 21.47
C ALA A 25 -27.58 2.67 22.21
N HIS A 26 -26.37 2.21 21.90
CA HIS A 26 -25.14 2.82 22.42
C HIS A 26 -24.85 4.16 21.73
N VAL A 27 -25.00 4.23 20.41
CA VAL A 27 -24.85 5.46 19.63
C VAL A 27 -25.90 6.50 20.03
N GLU A 28 -27.15 6.07 20.24
CA GLU A 28 -28.24 6.94 20.70
C GLU A 28 -27.99 7.45 22.13
N ARG A 29 -27.52 6.60 23.06
CA ARG A 29 -27.10 7.04 24.41
C ARG A 29 -25.92 8.00 24.41
N VAL A 30 -24.96 7.85 23.49
CA VAL A 30 -23.84 8.78 23.33
C VAL A 30 -24.34 10.12 22.77
N ALA A 31 -25.29 10.09 21.83
CA ALA A 31 -25.93 11.29 21.30
C ALA A 31 -26.77 12.02 22.35
N ASP A 32 -27.55 11.30 23.17
CA ASP A 32 -28.34 11.85 24.26
C ASP A 32 -27.46 12.45 25.36
N ALA A 33 -26.36 11.78 25.73
CA ALA A 33 -25.39 12.31 26.69
C ALA A 33 -24.70 13.58 26.18
N ALA A 34 -24.42 13.66 24.88
CA ALA A 34 -23.87 14.87 24.25
C ALA A 34 -24.90 16.02 24.24
N ALA A 35 -26.18 15.71 24.01
CA ALA A 35 -27.26 16.70 24.06
C ALA A 35 -27.50 17.23 25.49
N GLU A 36 -27.50 16.36 26.51
CA GLU A 36 -27.64 16.76 27.92
C GLU A 36 -26.46 17.63 28.38
N GLN A 37 -25.26 17.36 27.88
CA GLN A 37 -24.07 18.15 28.18
C GLN A 37 -24.09 19.52 27.50
N ALA A 38 -24.63 19.60 26.28
CA ALA A 38 -24.86 20.88 25.60
C ALA A 38 -25.94 21.73 26.30
N GLU A 39 -27.00 21.10 26.82
CA GLU A 39 -28.05 21.79 27.57
C GLU A 39 -27.55 22.29 28.94
N LYS A 40 -26.72 21.52 29.65
CA LYS A 40 -26.05 21.96 30.88
C LYS A 40 -25.13 23.15 30.63
N LEU A 41 -24.39 23.17 29.51
CA LEU A 41 -23.55 24.30 29.13
C LEU A 41 -24.39 25.56 28.83
N ALA A 42 -25.51 25.41 28.11
CA ALA A 42 -26.43 26.51 27.84
C ALA A 42 -27.12 27.06 29.10
N GLN A 43 -27.42 26.20 30.08
CA GLN A 43 -27.98 26.61 31.38
C GLN A 43 -26.94 27.30 32.28
N ILE A 44 -25.66 26.93 32.18
CA ILE A 44 -24.54 27.63 32.85
C ILE A 44 -24.38 29.05 32.28
N GLU A 45 -24.49 29.21 30.96
CA GLU A 45 -24.46 30.52 30.29
C GLU A 45 -25.69 31.37 30.65
N ALA A 46 -26.88 30.76 30.75
CA ALA A 46 -28.13 31.47 31.06
C ALA A 46 -28.31 31.83 32.55
N SER A 47 -27.65 31.13 33.48
CA SER A 47 -27.75 31.36 34.93
C SER A 47 -26.77 32.41 35.48
N GLY A 48 -26.00 33.07 34.61
CA GLY A 48 -25.09 34.16 34.99
C GLY A 48 -23.87 33.69 35.80
N GLY A 49 -23.52 32.41 35.71
CA GLY A 49 -22.36 31.83 36.39
C GLY A 49 -21.06 32.10 35.64
N LEU A 50 -20.31 33.09 36.14
CA LEU A 50 -19.04 33.65 35.64
C LEU A 50 -19.14 34.53 34.38
N ALA A 51 -19.21 35.83 34.63
CA ALA A 51 -18.64 36.80 33.70
C ALA A 51 -17.17 36.40 33.41
N PRO A 52 -16.70 36.52 32.16
CA PRO A 52 -15.27 36.40 31.87
C PRO A 52 -14.51 37.42 32.75
N PRO A 53 -13.31 37.08 33.25
CA PRO A 53 -12.54 38.03 34.03
C PRO A 53 -12.35 39.32 33.22
N ALA A 54 -12.52 40.46 33.88
CA ALA A 54 -12.17 41.75 33.30
C ALA A 54 -10.71 41.68 32.80
N PRO A 55 -10.37 42.33 31.67
CA PRO A 55 -9.03 42.23 31.12
C PRO A 55 -8.05 42.81 32.14
N ASP A 56 -7.26 41.92 32.77
CA ASP A 56 -6.06 42.34 33.47
C ASP A 56 -5.22 43.13 32.47
N SER A 57 -4.78 44.32 32.89
CA SER A 57 -3.94 45.26 32.15
C SER A 57 -2.54 44.73 31.81
N ASP A 58 -2.39 43.41 31.68
CA ASP A 58 -1.19 42.74 31.20
C ASP A 58 -1.53 41.83 30.01
N SER A 59 -2.24 42.40 29.03
CA SER A 59 -2.38 41.83 27.68
C SER A 59 -1.04 41.73 26.93
N THR A 60 0.06 42.07 27.59
CA THR A 60 1.43 41.94 27.12
C THR A 60 2.09 40.60 27.47
N SER A 61 1.48 39.70 28.25
CA SER A 61 2.09 38.39 28.56
C SER A 61 1.72 37.29 27.55
N VAL A 62 0.44 37.18 27.17
CA VAL A 62 0.00 36.23 26.12
C VAL A 62 0.47 36.67 24.74
N SER A 63 0.56 37.98 24.49
CA SER A 63 1.22 38.50 23.30
C SER A 63 2.72 38.22 23.32
N LYS A 64 3.38 38.19 24.50
CA LYS A 64 4.78 37.81 24.59
C LYS A 64 4.99 36.32 24.41
N ASP A 65 4.09 35.44 24.85
CA ASP A 65 4.23 34.00 24.62
C ASP A 65 3.83 33.59 23.19
N ALA A 66 2.84 34.24 22.59
CA ALA A 66 2.52 34.09 21.17
C ALA A 66 3.60 34.71 20.27
N GLN A 67 4.13 35.88 20.64
CA GLN A 67 5.30 36.46 19.96
C GLN A 67 6.58 35.69 20.29
N ARG A 68 6.68 34.98 21.43
CA ARG A 68 7.82 34.12 21.73
C ARG A 68 7.76 32.86 20.91
N TYR A 69 6.58 32.25 20.75
CA TYR A 69 6.34 31.11 19.87
C TYR A 69 6.54 31.50 18.39
N GLU A 70 6.09 32.68 17.98
CA GLU A 70 6.36 33.23 16.65
C GLU A 70 7.82 33.72 16.50
N SER A 71 8.48 34.17 17.57
CA SER A 71 9.92 34.53 17.54
C SER A 71 10.83 33.32 17.62
N GLU A 72 10.41 32.22 18.21
CA GLU A 72 11.12 30.93 18.20
C GLU A 72 10.95 30.28 16.81
N LYS A 73 9.79 30.47 16.17
CA LYS A 73 9.54 30.10 14.77
C LYS A 73 10.19 31.06 13.75
N SER A 74 10.51 32.30 14.14
CA SER A 74 11.25 33.26 13.31
C SER A 74 12.75 33.34 13.63
N ARG A 75 13.19 32.75 14.74
CA ARG A 75 14.62 32.49 15.05
C ARG A 75 15.13 31.20 14.45
N SER A 76 14.26 30.28 14.03
CA SER A 76 14.64 29.27 13.05
C SER A 76 14.68 29.96 11.68
N ASN A 77 15.87 30.42 11.31
CA ASN A 77 16.14 30.94 9.98
C ASN A 77 15.61 29.90 8.96
N PRO A 78 14.80 30.27 7.95
CA PRO A 78 14.36 29.33 6.91
C PRO A 78 15.52 28.76 6.06
N GLN A 79 16.75 29.13 6.37
CA GLN A 79 18.00 28.59 5.85
C GLN A 79 18.63 27.51 6.74
N ASP A 80 18.08 27.17 7.91
CA ASP A 80 18.61 26.09 8.77
C ASP A 80 17.89 24.74 8.56
N VAL A 81 17.07 24.65 7.51
CA VAL A 81 16.69 23.37 6.87
C VAL A 81 17.25 23.37 5.43
N GLU A 82 18.46 23.87 5.27
CA GLU A 82 19.26 23.61 4.07
C GLU A 82 19.76 22.17 4.16
N LEU A 83 19.18 21.31 3.31
CA LEU A 83 19.94 20.46 2.40
C LEU A 83 21.47 20.46 2.63
N ALA A 84 21.93 19.75 3.67
CA ALA A 84 23.30 19.29 3.75
C ALA A 84 23.46 18.09 2.80
N VAL A 85 23.51 18.38 1.50
CA VAL A 85 24.12 17.48 0.52
C VAL A 85 25.00 18.35 -0.38
N SER A 86 26.05 18.90 0.22
CA SER A 86 27.27 19.18 -0.53
C SER A 86 27.85 17.83 -0.93
N GLY A 87 27.84 17.55 -2.23
CA GLY A 87 28.64 16.48 -2.77
C GLY A 87 30.11 16.86 -2.66
N ASP A 88 30.91 15.92 -2.16
CA ASP A 88 32.20 15.61 -2.74
C ASP A 88 32.43 14.10 -2.59
N ASP A 89 32.98 13.52 -3.65
CA ASP A 89 33.42 12.13 -3.74
C ASP A 89 34.67 11.99 -2.86
N GLU A 90 34.55 11.40 -1.67
CA GLU A 90 35.64 10.73 -0.96
C GLU A 90 35.05 9.91 0.20
N ASP A 91 35.64 8.75 0.44
CA ASP A 91 35.29 7.79 1.49
C ASP A 91 35.58 8.36 2.89
N ASP A 92 34.70 9.20 3.43
CA ASP A 92 34.78 9.66 4.82
C ASP A 92 33.52 9.28 5.62
N ASP A 93 33.74 8.50 6.67
CA ASP A 93 32.81 8.17 7.76
C ASP A 93 32.48 9.43 8.59
N ASP A 94 31.82 10.42 7.98
CA ASP A 94 31.22 11.54 8.72
C ASP A 94 29.82 11.13 9.20
N ASP A 95 29.81 10.26 10.23
CA ASP A 95 28.67 10.15 11.14
C ASP A 95 28.45 11.54 11.77
N GLU A 96 27.57 12.38 11.20
CA GLU A 96 26.91 13.40 12.01
C GLU A 96 26.34 12.66 13.23
N ASP A 97 26.88 12.95 14.43
CA ASP A 97 26.56 12.26 15.68
C ASP A 97 25.07 12.44 16.04
N PHE A 98 24.19 11.70 15.37
CA PHE A 98 22.79 11.60 15.73
C PHE A 98 22.73 10.87 17.07
N GLU A 99 22.53 11.63 18.16
CA GLU A 99 22.24 11.06 19.45
C GLU A 99 20.87 10.36 19.42
N PHE A 100 20.88 9.04 19.25
CA PHE A 100 19.66 8.25 19.33
C PHE A 100 19.25 8.08 20.81
N PRO A 101 17.97 8.33 21.16
CA PRO A 101 17.51 8.24 22.54
C PRO A 101 17.58 6.82 23.12
N ASN A 102 17.65 5.78 22.28
CA ASN A 102 17.90 4.40 22.69
C ASN A 102 18.34 3.53 21.51
N ARG A 103 18.82 2.32 21.81
CA ARG A 103 19.27 1.33 20.80
C ARG A 103 18.18 0.96 19.79
N LEU A 104 16.92 0.95 20.21
CA LEU A 104 15.78 0.66 19.33
C LEU A 104 15.55 1.79 18.32
N ALA A 105 15.73 3.06 18.72
CA ALA A 105 15.67 4.19 17.81
C ALA A 105 16.79 4.12 16.77
N LYS A 106 18.03 3.80 17.19
CA LYS A 106 19.16 3.57 16.27
C LYS A 106 18.84 2.44 15.28
N LEU A 107 18.37 1.27 15.74
CA LEU A 107 18.02 0.15 14.86
C LEU A 107 16.91 0.53 13.86
N ARG A 108 15.82 1.15 14.34
CA ARG A 108 14.71 1.58 13.48
C ARG A 108 15.13 2.59 12.44
N TRP A 109 16.07 3.48 12.77
CA TRP A 109 16.62 4.44 11.83
C TRP A 109 17.36 3.74 10.68
N HIS A 110 18.26 2.81 10.99
CA HIS A 110 19.04 2.08 9.98
C HIS A 110 18.16 1.13 9.15
N MET A 111 17.07 0.62 9.72
CA MET A 111 16.13 -0.28 9.04
C MET A 111 14.89 0.42 8.48
N ARG A 112 14.82 1.76 8.52
CA ARG A 112 13.58 2.52 8.25
C ARG A 112 12.97 2.23 6.88
N GLU A 113 13.80 2.05 5.86
CA GLU A 113 13.35 1.74 4.50
C GLU A 113 12.67 0.38 4.44
N TYR A 114 13.29 -0.65 5.02
CA TYR A 114 12.72 -2.00 5.07
C TYR A 114 11.46 -2.05 5.94
N LEU A 115 11.43 -1.33 7.06
CA LEU A 115 10.24 -1.23 7.91
C LEU A 115 9.08 -0.51 7.20
N ALA A 116 9.39 0.52 6.40
CA ALA A 116 8.41 1.22 5.58
C ALA A 116 7.85 0.30 4.49
N GLU A 117 8.69 -0.45 3.77
CA GLU A 117 8.24 -1.44 2.77
C GLU A 117 7.38 -2.55 3.38
N PHE A 118 7.76 -3.04 4.57
CA PHE A 118 6.97 -4.00 5.33
C PHE A 118 5.58 -3.43 5.66
N LEU A 119 5.53 -2.22 6.23
CA LEU A 119 4.27 -1.59 6.63
C LEU A 119 3.38 -1.28 5.42
N GLY A 120 3.95 -0.70 4.35
CA GLY A 120 3.23 -0.39 3.13
C GLY A 120 2.63 -1.64 2.47
N THR A 121 3.39 -2.73 2.43
CA THR A 121 2.91 -4.01 1.86
C THR A 121 1.88 -4.70 2.77
N ALA A 122 2.01 -4.56 4.09
CA ALA A 122 1.02 -5.03 5.04
C ALA A 122 -0.33 -4.29 4.88
N ILE A 123 -0.30 -2.96 4.72
CA ILE A 123 -1.49 -2.15 4.43
C ILE A 123 -2.12 -2.57 3.11
N LEU A 124 -1.31 -2.72 2.05
CA LEU A 124 -1.76 -3.16 0.73
C LEU A 124 -2.53 -4.49 0.82
N THR A 125 -1.95 -5.49 1.47
CA THR A 125 -2.55 -6.83 1.56
C THR A 125 -3.70 -6.91 2.55
N LEU A 126 -3.64 -6.19 3.68
CA LEU A 126 -4.75 -6.13 4.65
C LEU A 126 -6.02 -5.58 4.00
N ILE A 127 -5.92 -4.42 3.35
CA ILE A 127 -7.08 -3.75 2.76
C ILE A 127 -7.55 -4.49 1.49
N GLY A 128 -6.61 -4.89 0.62
CA GLY A 128 -6.91 -5.62 -0.60
C GLY A 128 -7.58 -6.97 -0.34
N ASN A 129 -7.06 -7.76 0.60
CA ASN A 129 -7.70 -9.02 0.99
C ASN A 129 -9.01 -8.76 1.74
N GLY A 130 -9.07 -7.71 2.55
CA GLY A 130 -10.27 -7.33 3.29
C GLY A 130 -11.46 -7.05 2.38
N VAL A 131 -11.26 -6.31 1.28
CA VAL A 131 -12.36 -6.05 0.32
C VAL A 131 -12.79 -7.32 -0.41
N ASN A 132 -11.87 -8.23 -0.74
CA ASN A 132 -12.22 -9.52 -1.34
C ASN A 132 -13.08 -10.35 -0.38
N VAL A 133 -12.63 -10.48 0.87
CA VAL A 133 -13.33 -11.24 1.90
C VAL A 133 -14.70 -10.63 2.19
N GLN A 134 -14.79 -9.32 2.36
CA GLN A 134 -16.05 -8.64 2.63
C GLN A 134 -17.06 -8.89 1.51
N VAL A 135 -16.69 -8.65 0.25
CA VAL A 135 -17.61 -8.79 -0.88
C VAL A 135 -18.05 -10.24 -1.06
N THR A 136 -17.10 -11.18 -1.06
CA THR A 136 -17.42 -12.58 -1.36
C THR A 136 -18.07 -13.29 -0.19
N VAL A 137 -17.55 -13.18 1.03
CA VAL A 137 -18.09 -13.91 2.18
C VAL A 137 -19.45 -13.37 2.60
N SER A 138 -19.69 -12.05 2.51
CA SER A 138 -21.04 -11.52 2.75
C SER A 138 -22.06 -12.04 1.74
N ALA A 139 -21.69 -12.14 0.47
CA ALA A 139 -22.56 -12.70 -0.57
C ALA A 139 -22.83 -14.21 -0.37
N LEU A 140 -21.86 -14.97 0.18
CA LEU A 140 -22.02 -16.39 0.48
C LEU A 140 -22.92 -16.63 1.71
N LEU A 141 -22.77 -15.82 2.76
CA LEU A 141 -23.51 -15.99 4.02
C LEU A 141 -24.91 -15.36 3.98
N ASP A 142 -25.07 -14.22 3.30
CA ASP A 142 -26.35 -13.55 3.08
C ASP A 142 -26.46 -13.06 1.63
N PRO A 143 -26.85 -13.96 0.70
CA PRO A 143 -27.03 -13.61 -0.71
C PRO A 143 -28.07 -12.52 -0.97
N SER A 144 -28.97 -12.26 -0.01
CA SER A 144 -30.00 -11.22 -0.15
C SER A 144 -29.46 -9.81 0.08
N GLN A 145 -28.32 -9.68 0.78
CA GLN A 145 -27.71 -8.39 1.11
C GLN A 145 -26.18 -8.41 1.01
N PRO A 146 -25.61 -8.68 -0.19
CA PRO A 146 -24.16 -8.66 -0.39
C PRO A 146 -23.58 -7.27 -0.09
N LYS A 147 -22.39 -7.24 0.51
CA LYS A 147 -21.70 -5.99 0.90
C LYS A 147 -20.63 -5.61 -0.11
N GLY A 148 -21.09 -5.25 -1.33
CA GLY A 148 -20.27 -4.74 -2.43
C GLY A 148 -20.30 -5.64 -3.67
N ASN A 149 -19.46 -5.30 -4.66
CA ASN A 149 -19.38 -6.01 -5.93
C ASN A 149 -17.95 -6.00 -6.52
N TYR A 150 -17.78 -6.48 -7.74
CA TYR A 150 -16.46 -6.53 -8.40
C TYR A 150 -15.80 -5.15 -8.58
N LEU A 151 -16.59 -4.09 -8.77
CA LEU A 151 -16.07 -2.72 -8.82
C LEU A 151 -15.59 -2.28 -7.43
N SER A 152 -16.30 -2.65 -6.35
CA SER A 152 -15.84 -2.42 -4.98
C SER A 152 -14.49 -3.08 -4.72
N ILE A 153 -14.31 -4.33 -5.18
CA ILE A 153 -13.02 -5.03 -5.11
C ILE A 153 -11.93 -4.23 -5.84
N SER A 154 -12.18 -3.90 -7.10
CA SER A 154 -11.17 -3.22 -7.94
C SER A 154 -10.79 -1.85 -7.38
N PHE A 155 -11.76 -1.10 -6.86
CA PHE A 155 -11.54 0.19 -6.22
C PHE A 155 -10.80 0.03 -4.87
N GLY A 156 -11.20 -0.94 -4.04
CA GLY A 156 -10.56 -1.22 -2.76
C GLY A 156 -9.08 -1.59 -2.89
N TRP A 157 -8.71 -2.37 -3.91
CA TRP A 157 -7.30 -2.63 -4.22
C TRP A 157 -6.53 -1.38 -4.66
N GLY A 158 -7.16 -0.50 -5.45
CA GLY A 158 -6.58 0.79 -5.79
C GLY A 158 -6.30 1.64 -4.54
N VAL A 159 -7.28 1.74 -3.63
CA VAL A 159 -7.12 2.45 -2.35
C VAL A 159 -6.04 1.82 -1.48
N ALA A 160 -5.95 0.49 -1.45
CA ALA A 160 -4.91 -0.23 -0.72
C ALA A 160 -3.49 0.11 -1.22
N VAL A 161 -3.30 0.20 -2.54
CA VAL A 161 -2.03 0.67 -3.13
C VAL A 161 -1.75 2.10 -2.71
N MET A 162 -2.72 3.01 -2.86
CA MET A 162 -2.57 4.42 -2.50
C MET A 162 -2.10 4.59 -1.05
N LEU A 163 -2.79 3.96 -0.11
CA LEU A 163 -2.48 4.06 1.31
C LEU A 163 -1.15 3.40 1.67
N GLY A 164 -0.83 2.25 1.05
CA GLY A 164 0.46 1.59 1.21
C GLY A 164 1.62 2.49 0.77
N VAL A 165 1.48 3.13 -0.40
CA VAL A 165 2.48 4.07 -0.91
C VAL A 165 2.54 5.34 -0.05
N TYR A 166 1.42 5.91 0.40
CA TYR A 166 1.48 7.07 1.30
C TYR A 166 2.15 6.76 2.65
N ALA A 167 1.93 5.56 3.19
CA ALA A 167 2.52 5.15 4.46
C ALA A 167 4.04 4.89 4.39
N SER A 168 4.59 4.63 3.20
CA SER A 168 5.98 4.18 3.02
C SER A 168 6.81 5.07 2.09
N GLY A 169 6.16 5.84 1.22
CA GLY A 169 6.74 6.58 0.10
C GLY A 169 7.79 7.61 0.51
N GLY A 170 7.55 8.35 1.58
CA GLY A 170 8.50 9.36 2.06
C GLY A 170 9.81 8.79 2.61
N ILE A 171 9.87 7.49 2.89
CA ILE A 171 11.04 6.84 3.50
C ILE A 171 11.69 5.86 2.53
N SER A 172 10.96 4.83 2.07
CA SER A 172 11.50 3.79 1.19
C SER A 172 11.26 4.03 -0.29
N GLY A 173 10.37 4.97 -0.60
CA GLY A 173 9.77 5.16 -1.91
C GLY A 173 8.52 4.38 -2.21
N GLY A 174 8.06 3.58 -1.25
CA GLY A 174 6.80 2.87 -1.33
C GLY A 174 6.71 1.98 -2.56
N LEU A 175 7.76 1.19 -2.81
CA LEU A 175 7.79 0.26 -3.93
C LEU A 175 6.75 -0.83 -3.73
N ILE A 176 6.67 -1.36 -2.51
CA ILE A 176 5.68 -2.32 -1.98
C ILE A 176 5.44 -3.54 -2.90
N ASN A 177 6.40 -3.84 -3.78
CA ASN A 177 6.28 -4.80 -4.87
C ASN A 177 7.68 -5.29 -5.32
N PRO A 178 7.98 -6.59 -5.21
CA PRO A 178 9.25 -7.16 -5.66
C PRO A 178 9.56 -6.93 -7.14
N SER A 179 8.55 -6.95 -8.02
CA SER A 179 8.72 -6.74 -9.45
C SER A 179 9.06 -5.28 -9.78
N LEU A 180 8.50 -4.31 -9.05
CA LEU A 180 8.92 -2.89 -9.14
C LEU A 180 10.35 -2.73 -8.64
N THR A 181 10.68 -3.32 -7.51
CA THR A 181 12.02 -3.24 -6.90
C THR A 181 13.09 -3.71 -7.87
N LEU A 182 12.87 -4.86 -8.52
CA LEU A 182 13.78 -5.39 -9.54
C LEU A 182 13.82 -4.52 -10.80
N ALA A 183 12.68 -4.00 -11.26
CA ALA A 183 12.63 -3.15 -12.45
C ALA A 183 13.35 -1.82 -12.22
N LEU A 184 13.12 -1.13 -11.10
CA LEU A 184 13.80 0.12 -10.81
C LEU A 184 15.30 -0.08 -10.55
N ALA A 185 15.72 -1.25 -10.03
CA ALA A 185 17.13 -1.58 -9.91
C ALA A 185 17.82 -1.73 -11.29
N THR A 186 17.10 -2.27 -12.27
CA THR A 186 17.60 -2.39 -13.65
C THR A 186 17.56 -1.06 -14.41
N TRP A 187 16.46 -0.29 -14.29
CA TRP A 187 16.12 0.77 -15.23
C TRP A 187 16.24 2.20 -14.67
N ARG A 188 16.30 2.37 -13.35
CA ARG A 188 16.30 3.68 -12.67
C ARG A 188 17.38 3.79 -11.58
N GLY A 189 18.37 2.91 -11.60
CA GLY A 189 19.53 2.97 -10.71
C GLY A 189 19.25 2.66 -9.23
N PHE A 190 18.13 2.02 -8.89
CA PHE A 190 17.88 1.63 -7.51
C PHE A 190 18.99 0.66 -6.99
N PRO A 191 19.56 0.86 -5.79
CA PRO A 191 20.74 0.12 -5.36
C PRO A 191 20.49 -1.39 -5.24
N TRP A 192 21.18 -2.18 -6.08
CA TRP A 192 21.08 -3.65 -6.07
C TRP A 192 21.36 -4.29 -4.70
N LYS A 193 22.21 -3.67 -3.87
CA LYS A 193 22.51 -4.14 -2.50
C LYS A 193 21.28 -4.11 -1.58
N LYS A 194 20.33 -3.18 -1.81
CA LYS A 194 19.09 -3.04 -1.01
C LYS A 194 17.98 -3.99 -1.47
N VAL A 195 18.03 -4.47 -2.72
CA VAL A 195 16.98 -5.29 -3.35
C VAL A 195 16.57 -6.51 -2.51
N PRO A 196 17.48 -7.36 -1.99
CA PRO A 196 17.09 -8.53 -1.21
C PRO A 196 16.33 -8.16 0.07
N GLY A 197 16.75 -7.08 0.75
CA GLY A 197 16.10 -6.60 1.97
C GLY A 197 14.71 -6.02 1.69
N TYR A 198 14.55 -5.27 0.59
CA TYR A 198 13.24 -4.77 0.14
C TYR A 198 12.28 -5.93 -0.17
N ILE A 199 12.71 -6.91 -0.96
CA ILE A 199 11.88 -8.07 -1.32
C ILE A 199 11.48 -8.84 -0.05
N LEU A 200 12.42 -9.10 0.87
CA LEU A 200 12.11 -9.78 2.12
C LEU A 200 11.09 -9.00 2.95
N ALA A 201 11.29 -7.70 3.11
CA ALA A 201 10.37 -6.83 3.85
C ALA A 201 8.96 -6.82 3.25
N GLN A 202 8.86 -6.74 1.93
CA GLN A 202 7.58 -6.78 1.20
C GLN A 202 6.89 -8.13 1.39
N MET A 203 7.60 -9.25 1.27
CA MET A 203 7.05 -10.59 1.44
C MET A 203 6.54 -10.81 2.87
N LEU A 204 7.31 -10.37 3.87
CA LEU A 204 6.90 -10.43 5.27
C LEU A 204 5.71 -9.50 5.55
N GLY A 205 5.70 -8.29 4.97
CA GLY A 205 4.60 -7.34 5.08
C GLY A 205 3.32 -7.91 4.49
N GLY A 206 3.40 -8.48 3.28
CA GLY A 206 2.28 -9.13 2.61
C GLY A 206 1.73 -10.34 3.39
N THR A 207 2.61 -11.09 4.05
CA THR A 207 2.23 -12.18 4.96
C THR A 207 1.50 -11.63 6.20
N ALA A 208 2.05 -10.60 6.84
CA ALA A 208 1.47 -9.99 8.03
C ALA A 208 0.08 -9.37 7.76
N GLY A 209 -0.06 -8.60 6.68
CA GLY A 209 -1.35 -8.01 6.29
C GLY A 209 -2.41 -9.06 5.99
N ALA A 210 -2.04 -10.16 5.34
CA ALA A 210 -2.94 -11.29 5.12
C ALA A 210 -3.36 -11.99 6.42
N LEU A 211 -2.43 -12.21 7.36
CA LEU A 211 -2.75 -12.79 8.68
C LEU A 211 -3.68 -11.89 9.48
N LEU A 212 -3.45 -10.57 9.47
CA LEU A 212 -4.34 -9.59 10.11
C LEU A 212 -5.75 -9.64 9.50
N CYS A 213 -5.85 -9.67 8.18
CA CYS A 213 -7.13 -9.80 7.49
C CYS A 213 -7.83 -11.13 7.83
N TYR A 214 -7.09 -12.25 7.83
CA TYR A 214 -7.64 -13.55 8.18
C TYR A 214 -8.12 -13.56 9.63
N GLY A 215 -7.35 -13.00 10.56
CA GLY A 215 -7.74 -12.88 11.97
C GLY A 215 -9.03 -12.07 12.15
N LEU A 216 -9.17 -10.96 11.43
CA LEU A 216 -10.39 -10.13 11.45
C LEU A 216 -11.62 -10.89 10.95
N TYR A 217 -11.47 -11.72 9.91
CA TYR A 217 -12.57 -12.43 9.26
C TYR A 217 -12.60 -13.94 9.53
N ALA A 218 -11.88 -14.44 10.55
CA ALA A 218 -11.68 -15.88 10.76
C ALA A 218 -13.00 -16.63 10.89
N THR A 219 -13.91 -16.12 11.72
CA THR A 219 -15.23 -16.71 11.94
C THR A 219 -16.09 -16.77 10.67
N PRO A 220 -16.37 -15.65 9.97
CA PRO A 220 -17.19 -15.71 8.76
C PRO A 220 -16.54 -16.52 7.62
N ILE A 221 -15.20 -16.49 7.48
CA ILE A 221 -14.50 -17.35 6.52
C ILE A 221 -14.74 -18.83 6.83
N ARG A 222 -14.60 -19.24 8.10
CA ARG A 222 -14.80 -20.63 8.53
C ARG A 222 -16.25 -21.09 8.42
N LEU A 223 -17.21 -20.18 8.59
CA LEU A 223 -18.63 -20.48 8.37
C LEU A 223 -18.93 -20.70 6.89
N ALA A 224 -18.36 -19.87 6.01
CA ALA A 224 -18.57 -19.97 4.57
C ALA A 224 -17.81 -21.16 3.95
N ASP A 225 -16.63 -21.50 4.48
CA ASP A 225 -15.78 -22.58 3.98
C ASP A 225 -15.06 -23.30 5.14
N PRO A 226 -15.73 -24.25 5.81
CA PRO A 226 -15.16 -24.98 6.95
C PRO A 226 -13.91 -25.79 6.57
N ASN A 227 -13.81 -26.19 5.31
CA ASN A 227 -12.77 -27.08 4.80
C ASN A 227 -11.54 -26.34 4.27
N GLN A 228 -11.52 -25.01 4.30
CA GLN A 228 -10.38 -24.19 3.81
C GLN A 228 -9.99 -24.55 2.37
N THR A 229 -10.98 -24.50 1.48
CA THR A 229 -10.81 -24.82 0.07
C THR A 229 -10.25 -23.66 -0.74
N GLU A 230 -10.07 -23.88 -2.05
CA GLU A 230 -9.69 -22.84 -3.00
C GLU A 230 -10.64 -21.63 -2.96
N THR A 231 -11.93 -21.82 -2.67
CA THR A 231 -12.94 -20.75 -2.65
C THR A 231 -12.54 -19.60 -1.73
N THR A 232 -12.07 -19.90 -0.51
CA THR A 232 -11.61 -18.86 0.41
C THR A 232 -10.13 -18.56 0.25
N ALA A 233 -9.31 -19.49 -0.25
CA ALA A 233 -7.91 -19.20 -0.56
C ALA A 233 -7.74 -18.14 -1.66
N ALA A 234 -8.64 -18.13 -2.65
CA ALA A 234 -8.67 -17.17 -3.75
C ALA A 234 -9.04 -15.74 -3.32
N LEU A 235 -9.51 -15.55 -2.07
CA LEU A 235 -9.77 -14.22 -1.52
C LEU A 235 -8.48 -13.51 -1.09
N PHE A 236 -7.45 -14.27 -0.77
CA PHE A 236 -6.15 -13.77 -0.33
C PHE A 236 -5.07 -13.87 -1.42
N THR A 237 -5.21 -14.84 -2.31
CA THR A 237 -4.21 -15.20 -3.34
C THR A 237 -4.87 -15.20 -4.71
N THR A 238 -4.08 -15.29 -5.79
CA THR A 238 -4.63 -15.32 -7.15
C THR A 238 -4.75 -16.75 -7.68
N TYR A 239 -5.84 -17.01 -8.38
CA TYR A 239 -6.07 -18.24 -9.12
C TYR A 239 -6.50 -17.88 -10.55
N PRO A 240 -6.13 -18.71 -11.55
CA PRO A 240 -6.62 -18.53 -12.90
C PRO A 240 -8.10 -18.87 -12.96
N ALA A 241 -8.84 -18.18 -13.82
CA ALA A 241 -10.21 -18.53 -14.15
C ALA A 241 -10.31 -19.97 -14.67
N GLU A 242 -11.46 -20.61 -14.47
CA GLU A 242 -11.62 -22.05 -14.75
C GLU A 242 -11.24 -22.44 -16.19
N PHE A 243 -11.60 -21.61 -17.17
CA PHE A 243 -11.29 -21.83 -18.58
C PHE A 243 -9.78 -21.75 -18.91
N LEU A 244 -8.94 -21.21 -18.01
CA LEU A 244 -7.49 -21.12 -18.16
C LEU A 244 -6.73 -22.27 -17.47
N ARG A 245 -7.42 -23.15 -16.73
CA ARG A 245 -6.79 -24.24 -15.98
C ARG A 245 -6.33 -25.41 -16.87
N THR A 246 -6.78 -25.47 -18.12
CA THR A 246 -6.41 -26.52 -19.07
C THR A 246 -4.97 -26.35 -19.59
N GLY A 247 -4.30 -27.47 -19.89
CA GLY A 247 -2.84 -27.48 -20.15
C GLY A 247 -2.33 -26.57 -21.27
N GLY A 248 -3.16 -26.24 -22.27
CA GLY A 248 -2.81 -25.28 -23.32
C GLY A 248 -3.11 -23.82 -22.97
N ALA A 249 -4.04 -23.57 -22.04
CA ALA A 249 -4.51 -22.22 -21.73
C ALA A 249 -3.71 -21.53 -20.61
N GLN A 250 -2.90 -22.29 -19.86
CA GLN A 250 -2.05 -21.75 -18.78
C GLN A 250 -1.08 -20.67 -19.27
N LEU A 251 -0.61 -20.76 -20.53
CA LEU A 251 0.23 -19.72 -21.14
C LEU A 251 -0.47 -18.37 -21.24
N PHE A 252 -1.80 -18.33 -21.41
CA PHE A 252 -2.54 -17.07 -21.41
C PHE A 252 -2.60 -16.44 -20.02
N SER A 253 -2.53 -17.24 -18.95
CA SER A 253 -2.41 -16.70 -17.58
C SER A 253 -1.06 -15.99 -17.40
N PHE A 254 0.01 -16.57 -17.92
CA PHE A 254 1.33 -15.94 -17.93
C PHE A 254 1.32 -14.64 -18.75
N TYR A 255 0.78 -14.67 -19.97
CA TYR A 255 0.64 -13.49 -20.82
C TYR A 255 -0.16 -12.37 -20.15
N ASN A 256 -1.29 -12.70 -19.50
CA ASN A 256 -2.12 -11.71 -18.82
C ASN A 256 -1.34 -10.96 -17.73
N GLU A 257 -0.57 -11.67 -16.91
CA GLU A 257 0.26 -11.05 -15.86
C GLU A 257 1.46 -10.28 -16.41
N VAL A 258 2.09 -10.76 -17.49
CA VAL A 258 3.12 -9.98 -18.20
C VAL A 258 2.54 -8.65 -18.68
N LEU A 259 1.39 -8.67 -19.36
CA LEU A 259 0.77 -7.46 -19.92
C LEU A 259 0.29 -6.52 -18.82
N ALA A 260 -0.40 -7.04 -17.81
CA ALA A 260 -0.91 -6.24 -16.70
C ALA A 260 0.21 -5.54 -15.92
N THR A 261 1.32 -6.26 -15.70
CA THR A 261 2.49 -5.73 -15.00
C THR A 261 3.31 -4.80 -15.90
N ALA A 262 3.46 -5.08 -17.20
CA ALA A 262 4.13 -4.16 -18.13
C ALA A 262 3.42 -2.80 -18.18
N MET A 263 2.09 -2.82 -18.29
CA MET A 263 1.31 -1.60 -18.19
C MET A 263 1.48 -0.90 -16.83
N LEU A 264 1.70 -1.64 -15.72
CA LEU A 264 2.00 -1.08 -14.39
C LEU A 264 3.28 -0.29 -14.43
N LEU A 265 4.34 -0.91 -14.91
CA LEU A 265 5.63 -0.27 -14.92
C LEU A 265 5.68 0.90 -15.88
N ILE A 266 5.04 0.83 -17.05
CA ILE A 266 4.92 1.98 -17.98
C ILE A 266 4.38 3.21 -17.26
N ILE A 267 3.28 3.07 -16.51
CA ILE A 267 2.67 4.18 -15.78
C ILE A 267 3.54 4.63 -14.60
N VAL A 268 4.12 3.69 -13.85
CA VAL A 268 4.99 4.00 -12.71
C VAL A 268 6.21 4.82 -13.16
N VAL A 269 6.90 4.40 -14.23
CA VAL A 269 8.06 5.14 -14.72
C VAL A 269 7.67 6.43 -15.44
N ALA A 270 6.48 6.50 -16.05
CA ALA A 270 5.96 7.74 -16.64
C ALA A 270 5.61 8.80 -15.60
N ILE A 271 5.08 8.39 -14.44
CA ILE A 271 4.82 9.25 -13.28
C ILE A 271 6.14 9.82 -12.72
N GLY A 272 7.19 9.00 -12.71
CA GLY A 272 8.52 9.38 -12.24
C GLY A 272 9.35 10.20 -13.24
N ASP A 273 8.93 10.26 -14.50
CA ASP A 273 9.66 10.98 -15.55
C ASP A 273 9.37 12.48 -15.50
N SER A 274 10.36 13.26 -15.06
CA SER A 274 10.29 14.72 -15.03
C SER A 274 10.21 15.39 -16.40
N ASN A 275 10.59 14.67 -17.47
CA ASN A 275 10.53 15.16 -18.85
C ASN A 275 9.20 14.81 -19.55
N ASN A 276 8.39 13.95 -18.93
CA ASN A 276 7.00 13.75 -19.32
C ASN A 276 6.10 14.73 -18.55
N THR A 277 4.78 14.59 -18.63
CA THR A 277 3.83 15.41 -17.86
C THR A 277 3.89 14.99 -16.38
N PRO A 278 4.60 15.71 -15.49
CA PRO A 278 4.76 15.27 -14.12
C PRO A 278 3.44 15.52 -13.38
N PRO A 279 3.00 14.58 -12.53
CA PRO A 279 1.84 14.85 -11.69
C PRO A 279 2.17 15.92 -10.65
N VAL A 280 1.12 16.53 -10.10
CA VAL A 280 1.25 17.40 -8.93
C VAL A 280 1.91 16.60 -7.79
N GLU A 281 2.76 17.25 -7.01
CA GLU A 281 3.46 16.62 -5.90
C GLU A 281 2.49 15.93 -4.95
N GLY A 282 2.82 14.69 -4.56
CA GLY A 282 1.94 13.85 -3.73
C GLY A 282 0.75 13.21 -4.46
N MET A 283 0.49 13.50 -5.75
CA MET A 283 -0.63 12.88 -6.50
C MET A 283 -0.30 11.53 -7.13
N ALA A 284 0.99 11.14 -7.17
CA ALA A 284 1.40 9.86 -7.74
C ALA A 284 0.61 8.65 -7.19
N PRO A 285 0.39 8.50 -5.86
CA PRO A 285 -0.39 7.38 -5.32
C PRO A 285 -1.87 7.40 -5.75
N VAL A 286 -2.47 8.58 -5.92
CA VAL A 286 -3.86 8.74 -6.39
C VAL A 286 -4.00 8.32 -7.86
N ILE A 287 -3.00 8.62 -8.69
CA ILE A 287 -3.01 8.18 -10.10
C ILE A 287 -2.88 6.66 -10.19
N LEU A 288 -2.00 6.07 -9.36
CA LEU A 288 -1.86 4.61 -9.27
C LEU A 288 -3.15 3.94 -8.78
N MET A 289 -3.88 4.56 -7.86
CA MET A 289 -5.22 4.13 -7.43
C MET A 289 -6.23 4.12 -8.60
N TRP A 290 -6.29 5.21 -9.37
CA TRP A 290 -7.32 5.42 -10.40
C TRP A 290 -7.15 4.55 -11.64
N ARG A 291 -6.01 3.89 -11.81
CA ARG A 291 -5.84 2.97 -12.93
C ARG A 291 -6.80 1.77 -12.88
N VAL A 292 -7.30 1.40 -11.70
CA VAL A 292 -8.28 0.32 -11.47
C VAL A 292 -7.99 -0.93 -12.34
N HIS A 293 -6.76 -1.48 -12.26
CA HIS A 293 -6.36 -2.66 -13.06
C HIS A 293 -7.35 -3.82 -12.98
N GLY A 294 -7.92 -4.06 -11.80
CA GLY A 294 -8.90 -5.13 -11.60
C GLY A 294 -10.11 -5.00 -12.51
N ALA A 295 -10.57 -3.79 -12.80
CA ALA A 295 -11.75 -3.57 -13.65
C ALA A 295 -11.49 -3.88 -15.13
N THR A 296 -10.22 -3.94 -15.57
CA THR A 296 -9.88 -4.06 -17.00
C THR A 296 -9.11 -5.34 -17.32
N LEU A 297 -8.18 -5.77 -16.46
CA LEU A 297 -7.28 -6.90 -16.71
C LEU A 297 -7.45 -8.02 -15.66
N GLY A 298 -8.42 -7.90 -14.77
CA GLY A 298 -8.49 -8.70 -13.57
C GLY A 298 -9.26 -10.02 -13.64
N TRP A 299 -10.20 -10.17 -14.56
CA TRP A 299 -11.10 -11.33 -14.59
C TRP A 299 -10.36 -12.67 -14.76
N GLN A 300 -9.29 -12.69 -15.56
CA GLN A 300 -8.61 -13.92 -15.97
C GLN A 300 -7.71 -14.51 -14.87
N THR A 301 -6.95 -13.67 -14.16
CA THR A 301 -5.91 -14.12 -13.21
C THR A 301 -5.92 -13.37 -11.89
N ALA A 302 -6.94 -12.54 -11.64
CA ALA A 302 -7.03 -11.67 -10.46
C ALA A 302 -5.85 -10.68 -10.31
N TYR A 303 -5.22 -10.29 -11.44
CA TYR A 303 -4.25 -9.20 -11.56
C TYR A 303 -3.21 -9.21 -10.44
N ALA A 304 -2.42 -10.28 -10.35
CA ALA A 304 -1.44 -10.44 -9.31
C ALA A 304 -0.48 -9.24 -9.28
N VAL A 305 0.15 -8.92 -10.42
CA VAL A 305 1.06 -7.76 -10.71
C VAL A 305 2.19 -7.48 -9.70
N ASN A 306 2.25 -8.24 -8.61
CA ASN A 306 3.05 -8.01 -7.42
C ASN A 306 3.25 -9.38 -6.73
N PRO A 307 4.49 -9.91 -6.72
CA PRO A 307 4.77 -11.18 -6.07
C PRO A 307 4.46 -11.20 -4.56
N ALA A 308 4.71 -10.11 -3.83
CA ALA A 308 4.46 -10.05 -2.38
C ALA A 308 2.96 -10.04 -2.04
N ARG A 309 2.13 -9.47 -2.94
CA ARG A 309 0.66 -9.47 -2.83
C ARG A 309 0.04 -10.86 -3.05
N ASP A 310 0.79 -11.80 -3.63
CA ASP A 310 0.30 -13.17 -3.85
C ASP A 310 1.01 -14.17 -2.94
N TRP A 311 2.33 -14.19 -2.94
CA TRP A 311 3.11 -15.14 -2.12
C TRP A 311 3.02 -14.85 -0.63
N GLY A 312 3.00 -13.59 -0.21
CA GLY A 312 2.84 -13.24 1.21
C GLY A 312 1.55 -13.87 1.78
N PRO A 313 0.39 -13.63 1.15
CA PRO A 313 -0.84 -14.30 1.56
C PRO A 313 -0.82 -15.83 1.40
N ARG A 314 -0.11 -16.43 0.42
CA ARG A 314 0.06 -17.90 0.36
C ARG A 314 0.82 -18.45 1.55
N ILE A 315 1.86 -17.75 2.01
CA ILE A 315 2.60 -18.11 3.22
C ILE A 315 1.67 -18.00 4.43
N ALA A 316 0.92 -16.90 4.56
CA ALA A 316 -0.06 -16.71 5.62
C ALA A 316 -1.11 -17.83 5.67
N LEU A 317 -1.69 -18.18 4.51
CA LEU A 317 -2.68 -19.24 4.40
C LEU A 317 -2.09 -20.62 4.73
N SER A 318 -0.83 -20.86 4.36
CA SER A 318 -0.10 -22.09 4.73
C SER A 318 0.06 -22.21 6.26
N ILE A 319 0.31 -21.08 6.97
CA ILE A 319 0.42 -21.04 8.43
C ILE A 319 -0.93 -21.37 9.09
N VAL A 320 -2.05 -20.85 8.57
CA VAL A 320 -3.39 -21.09 9.14
C VAL A 320 -4.04 -22.39 8.66
N GLY A 321 -3.31 -23.23 7.93
CA GLY A 321 -3.68 -24.62 7.64
C GLY A 321 -4.23 -24.94 6.25
N TYR A 322 -4.29 -23.96 5.33
CA TYR A 322 -4.66 -24.26 3.93
C TYR A 322 -3.59 -25.15 3.27
N ARG A 323 -4.03 -26.04 2.38
CA ARG A 323 -3.18 -27.01 1.68
C ARG A 323 -3.28 -26.82 0.16
N GLY A 324 -2.31 -27.35 -0.58
CA GLY A 324 -2.32 -27.34 -2.06
C GLY A 324 -2.03 -25.99 -2.73
N LEU A 325 -1.74 -24.94 -1.96
CA LEU A 325 -1.56 -23.56 -2.45
C LEU A 325 -0.39 -23.35 -3.43
N TRP A 326 0.57 -24.27 -3.45
CA TRP A 326 1.85 -24.12 -4.17
C TRP A 326 1.97 -25.03 -5.40
N SER A 327 1.36 -26.21 -5.35
CA SER A 327 1.53 -27.27 -6.36
C SER A 327 0.45 -27.27 -7.43
N PHE A 328 -0.66 -26.54 -7.25
CA PHE A 328 -1.75 -26.52 -8.22
C PHE A 328 -1.31 -25.90 -9.56
N GLY A 329 -2.00 -26.28 -10.64
CA GLY A 329 -1.81 -25.68 -11.96
C GLY A 329 -0.37 -25.70 -12.46
N ASN A 330 0.36 -26.80 -12.21
CA ASN A 330 1.79 -26.94 -12.54
C ASN A 330 2.66 -25.85 -11.90
N TYR A 331 2.51 -25.66 -10.59
CA TYR A 331 3.18 -24.61 -9.82
C TYR A 331 2.78 -23.20 -10.26
N TYR A 332 1.49 -22.96 -10.52
CA TYR A 332 0.96 -21.67 -10.97
C TYR A 332 1.54 -20.48 -10.19
N ALA A 333 1.63 -20.59 -8.86
CA ALA A 333 2.18 -19.57 -7.96
C ALA A 333 3.63 -19.14 -8.31
N LEU A 334 4.45 -20.04 -8.85
CA LEU A 334 5.83 -19.72 -9.26
C LEU A 334 5.88 -19.04 -10.62
N TRP A 335 5.15 -19.55 -11.60
CA TRP A 335 5.31 -19.11 -12.98
C TRP A 335 4.50 -17.85 -13.29
N THR A 336 3.29 -17.72 -12.73
CA THR A 336 2.36 -16.64 -13.10
C THR A 336 2.52 -15.40 -12.21
N PRO A 337 2.17 -15.41 -10.91
CA PRO A 337 2.24 -14.18 -10.10
C PRO A 337 3.67 -13.77 -9.71
N MET A 338 4.64 -14.68 -9.80
CA MET A 338 6.06 -14.38 -9.53
C MET A 338 6.83 -14.11 -10.82
N LEU A 339 7.08 -15.12 -11.66
CA LEU A 339 7.95 -14.93 -12.84
C LEU A 339 7.33 -14.01 -13.90
N ALA A 340 6.05 -14.18 -14.24
CA ALA A 340 5.40 -13.37 -15.27
C ALA A 340 5.34 -11.89 -14.90
N THR A 341 5.12 -11.57 -13.62
CA THR A 341 5.09 -10.17 -13.16
C THR A 341 6.48 -9.54 -13.21
N VAL A 342 7.54 -10.27 -12.86
CA VAL A 342 8.93 -9.79 -13.01
C VAL A 342 9.25 -9.53 -14.48
N VAL A 343 8.92 -10.47 -15.38
CA VAL A 343 9.12 -10.31 -16.82
C VAL A 343 8.33 -9.12 -17.36
N GLY A 344 7.06 -9.00 -16.97
CA GLY A 344 6.20 -7.87 -17.34
C GLY A 344 6.77 -6.54 -16.86
N ALA A 345 7.28 -6.46 -15.63
CA ALA A 345 7.87 -5.25 -15.09
C ALA A 345 9.08 -4.77 -15.90
N GLN A 346 10.00 -5.67 -16.22
CA GLN A 346 11.17 -5.37 -17.06
C GLN A 346 10.73 -4.95 -18.48
N LEU A 347 9.77 -5.66 -19.07
CA LEU A 347 9.24 -5.35 -20.40
C LEU A 347 8.56 -3.97 -20.43
N GLY A 348 7.80 -3.62 -19.40
CA GLY A 348 7.15 -2.31 -19.29
C GLY A 348 8.15 -1.16 -19.27
N CYS A 349 9.20 -1.27 -18.45
CA CYS A 349 10.28 -0.29 -18.43
C CYS A 349 11.03 -0.23 -19.77
N PHE A 350 11.35 -1.39 -20.36
CA PHE A 350 11.99 -1.45 -21.68
C PHE A 350 11.16 -0.73 -22.75
N ILE A 351 9.85 -0.97 -22.81
CA ILE A 351 8.96 -0.33 -23.79
C ILE A 351 8.92 1.18 -23.58
N TYR A 352 8.81 1.65 -22.33
CA TYR A 352 8.78 3.08 -22.03
C TYR A 352 10.10 3.77 -22.39
N ASP A 353 11.23 3.14 -22.08
CA ASP A 353 12.56 3.67 -22.40
C ASP A 353 12.88 3.63 -23.88
N LEU A 354 12.39 2.62 -24.60
CA LEU A 354 12.54 2.54 -26.05
C LEU A 354 11.74 3.64 -26.78
N LEU A 355 10.55 3.97 -26.29
CA LEU A 355 9.59 4.79 -27.03
C LEU A 355 9.46 6.24 -26.53
N VAL A 356 9.77 6.51 -25.25
CA VAL A 356 9.47 7.80 -24.60
C VAL A 356 10.67 8.35 -23.81
N TYR A 357 11.26 7.55 -22.93
CA TYR A 357 12.23 8.06 -21.94
C TYR A 357 13.64 8.24 -22.53
N THR A 358 14.20 9.44 -22.33
CA THR A 358 15.50 9.86 -22.88
C THR A 358 16.56 10.15 -21.81
N GLY A 359 16.28 9.82 -20.54
CA GLY A 359 17.20 10.04 -19.43
C GLY A 359 18.38 9.07 -19.40
N ASP A 360 19.46 9.48 -18.76
CA ASP A 360 20.74 8.74 -18.66
C ASP A 360 20.69 7.56 -17.68
N GLU A 361 19.66 7.49 -16.83
CA GLU A 361 19.43 6.36 -15.91
C GLU A 361 19.10 5.06 -16.65
N SER A 362 18.60 5.16 -17.89
CA SER A 362 18.23 4.01 -18.69
C SER A 362 19.47 3.28 -19.23
N PRO A 363 19.55 1.94 -19.10
CA PRO A 363 20.57 1.14 -19.77
C PRO A 363 20.62 1.33 -21.29
N LEU A 364 19.48 1.65 -21.94
CA LEU A 364 19.42 1.88 -23.39
C LEU A 364 20.11 3.17 -23.83
N ASN A 365 20.15 4.16 -22.94
CA ASN A 365 20.78 5.45 -23.17
C ASN A 365 22.25 5.46 -22.72
N SER A 366 22.77 4.32 -22.24
CA SER A 366 24.16 4.19 -21.80
C SER A 366 25.14 4.31 -22.98
N PRO A 367 26.24 5.10 -22.85
CA PRO A 367 27.25 5.25 -23.90
C PRO A 367 27.89 3.93 -24.36
N ARG A 368 27.79 2.86 -23.55
CA ARG A 368 28.35 1.54 -23.88
C ARG A 368 27.53 0.76 -24.92
N LEU A 369 26.27 1.12 -25.13
CA LEU A 369 25.37 0.49 -26.12
C LEU A 369 25.34 1.24 -27.45
N THR A 370 25.94 2.43 -27.54
CA THR A 370 25.91 3.29 -28.72
C THR A 370 26.93 2.82 -29.75
N PHE A 371 26.49 2.11 -30.79
CA PHE A 371 27.31 1.81 -31.96
C PHE A 371 27.51 3.09 -32.81
N GLY A 372 28.67 3.71 -32.70
CA GLY A 372 29.11 4.82 -33.56
C GLY A 372 29.29 6.16 -32.85
N LYS A 373 30.29 6.93 -33.29
CA LYS A 373 30.57 8.29 -32.82
C LYS A 373 29.49 9.26 -33.31
N TYR A 374 28.35 9.31 -32.63
CA TYR A 374 27.44 10.45 -32.76
C TYR A 374 27.97 11.59 -31.88
N GLY A 375 28.29 12.71 -32.52
CA GLY A 375 28.88 13.88 -31.86
C GLY A 375 27.98 14.40 -30.74
N ASN A 376 28.59 14.78 -29.61
CA ASN A 376 28.05 15.58 -28.50
C ASN A 376 26.51 15.57 -28.32
N VAL A 377 25.88 14.40 -28.24
CA VAL A 377 24.53 14.31 -27.70
C VAL A 377 24.66 14.46 -26.19
N ARG A 378 24.49 15.70 -25.70
CA ARG A 378 24.34 15.95 -24.28
C ARG A 378 23.01 15.34 -23.85
N PHE A 379 23.05 14.14 -23.25
CA PHE A 379 21.97 13.71 -22.37
C PHE A 379 21.78 14.80 -21.32
N ARG A 380 20.56 15.33 -21.21
CA ARG A 380 20.27 16.46 -20.31
C ARG A 380 20.51 15.97 -18.88
N PRO A 381 21.08 16.81 -17.98
CA PRO A 381 21.53 16.35 -16.67
C PRO A 381 20.38 15.71 -15.90
N LYS A 382 20.71 14.69 -15.09
CA LYS A 382 19.85 14.04 -14.09
C LYS A 382 18.69 14.95 -13.66
N SER A 383 17.47 14.43 -13.70
CA SER A 383 16.36 15.03 -12.95
C SER A 383 16.86 15.32 -11.53
N LYS A 384 17.01 16.59 -11.18
CA LYS A 384 17.35 16.99 -9.80
C LYS A 384 16.25 16.62 -8.80
N LYS A 385 15.11 16.12 -9.28
CA LYS A 385 14.12 15.44 -8.45
C LYS A 385 14.42 13.95 -8.50
N LYS A 386 15.22 13.49 -7.54
CA LYS A 386 15.30 12.07 -7.17
C LYS A 386 13.86 11.55 -7.08
N LEU A 387 13.59 10.38 -7.67
CA LEU A 387 12.45 9.57 -7.25
C LEU A 387 12.47 9.51 -5.72
N PRO A 388 11.33 9.64 -5.02
CA PRO A 388 11.31 9.44 -3.57
C PRO A 388 11.68 7.97 -3.36
N ALA A 389 12.97 7.67 -3.20
CA ALA A 389 13.60 6.36 -2.99
C ALA A 389 15.12 6.51 -3.10
N ALA A 390 15.72 7.40 -2.32
CA ALA A 390 17.14 7.33 -1.98
C ALA A 390 17.45 8.47 -1.00
N ILE A 391 17.38 8.14 0.28
CA ILE A 391 18.37 8.71 1.18
C ILE A 391 19.68 8.05 0.71
N ASP A 392 20.45 8.81 -0.06
CA ASP A 392 21.83 8.47 -0.34
C ASP A 392 22.62 8.79 0.92
N LYS A 393 23.50 7.84 1.25
CA LYS A 393 24.35 7.69 2.43
C LYS A 393 23.60 7.12 3.64
#